data_AF-A0A8T4RWJ4-F1
#
_entry.id   AF-A0A8T4RWJ4-F1
#
_cell.length_a   1.000
_cell.length_b   1.000
_cell.length_c   1.000
_cell.angle_alpha   90.00
_cell.angle_beta   90.00
_cell.angle_gamma   90.00
#
_symmetry.space_group_name_H-M   'P 1'
#
loop_
_entity.id
_entity.type
_entity.pdbx_description
1 polymer ?
#
loop_
_entity_poly.entity_id
_entity_poly.type
_entity_poly.pdbx_seq_one_letter_code
_entity_poly.pdbx_strand_id
1 'polypeptide(L)' 'MAQAENSAGFEAGSKMGFVLGYFLFTAALFLILTFLKKFPESWTYFHLMAATLAVPLLGMGIKRLLK' A
#
# COMPACT_ATOMS: atom_id res chain seq x y z
N MET A 1 15.23 -2.22 30.96
CA MET A 1 14.01 -1.57 30.44
C MET A 1 14.20 -0.91 29.05
N ALA A 2 15.42 -0.65 28.56
CA ALA A 2 15.68 -0.02 27.26
C ALA A 2 15.44 -0.91 26.00
N GLN A 3 15.24 -2.22 26.16
CA GLN A 3 15.13 -3.16 25.03
C GLN A 3 13.71 -3.22 24.42
N ALA A 4 12.67 -2.82 25.15
CA ALA A 4 11.29 -2.79 24.67
C ALA A 4 10.94 -1.52 23.87
N GLU A 5 11.68 -0.43 24.08
CA GLU A 5 11.43 0.85 23.43
C GLU A 5 11.90 0.86 21.96
N ASN A 6 13.04 0.21 21.68
CA ASN A 6 13.60 0.09 20.32
C ASN A 6 12.75 -0.79 19.40
N SER A 7 12.11 -1.84 19.92
CA SER A 7 11.28 -2.75 19.11
C SER A 7 9.94 -2.12 18.70
N ALA A 8 9.33 -1.32 19.57
CA ALA A 8 8.10 -0.59 19.25
C ALA A 8 8.33 0.45 18.13
N GLY A 9 9.45 1.19 18.20
CA GLY A 9 9.84 2.13 17.14
C GLY A 9 10.08 1.44 15.80
N PHE A 10 10.70 0.26 15.81
CA PHE A 10 10.97 -0.52 14.60
C PHE A 10 9.69 -1.07 13.96
N GLU A 11 8.75 -1.62 14.75
CA GLU A 11 7.46 -2.08 14.22
C GLU A 11 6.61 -0.92 13.68
N ALA A 12 6.58 0.22 14.38
CA ALA A 12 5.88 1.41 13.92
C ALA A 12 6.48 1.93 12.61
N GLY A 13 7.81 2.01 12.53
CA GLY A 13 8.54 2.42 11.32
C GLY A 13 8.28 1.48 10.14
N SER A 14 8.25 0.16 10.39
CA SER A 14 7.94 -0.83 9.36
C SER A 14 6.51 -0.69 8.81
N LYS A 15 5.52 -0.53 9.70
CA LYS A 15 4.11 -0.29 9.30
C LYS A 15 3.96 1.03 8.55
N MET A 16 4.61 2.09 9.02
CA MET A 16 4.55 3.41 8.40
C MET A 16 5.23 3.43 7.03
N GLY A 17 6.38 2.76 6.90
CA GLY A 17 7.07 2.56 5.62
C GLY A 17 6.20 1.79 4.62
N PHE A 18 5.48 0.77 5.08
CA PHE A 18 4.52 0.05 4.23
C PHE A 18 3.39 0.95 3.73
N VAL A 19 2.78 1.75 4.61
CA VAL A 19 1.70 2.68 4.24
C VAL A 19 2.21 3.73 3.25
N LEU A 20 3.38 4.34 3.52
CA LEU A 20 3.98 5.33 2.62
C LEU A 20 4.35 4.72 1.26
N GLY A 21 4.94 3.52 1.26
CA GLY A 21 5.25 2.78 0.03
C GLY A 21 4.01 2.45 -0.79
N TYR A 22 2.91 2.08 -0.13
CA TYR A 22 1.62 1.85 -0.79
C TYR A 22 1.07 3.13 -1.45
N PHE A 23 1.15 4.29 -0.76
CA PHE A 23 0.75 5.56 -1.35
C PHE A 23 1.62 5.94 -2.56
N LEU A 24 2.95 5.81 -2.45
CA LEU A 24 3.86 6.07 -3.57
C LEU A 24 3.59 5.16 -4.76
N PHE A 25 3.39 3.86 -4.52
CA PHE A 25 3.03 2.90 -5.56
C PHE A 25 1.73 3.30 -6.26
N THR A 26 0.69 3.62 -5.50
CA THR A 26 -0.63 3.96 -6.03
C THR A 26 -0.58 5.28 -6.81
N ALA A 27 0.17 6.27 -6.35
CA ALA A 27 0.39 7.53 -7.05
C ALA A 27 1.16 7.32 -8.37
N ALA A 28 2.24 6.52 -8.35
CA ALA A 28 2.98 6.17 -9.57
C ALA A 28 2.09 5.43 -10.58
N LEU A 29 1.30 4.47 -10.11
CA LEU A 29 0.36 3.73 -10.96
C LEU A 29 -0.70 4.66 -11.57
N PHE A 30 -1.25 5.59 -10.77
CA PHE A 30 -2.20 6.59 -11.26
C PHE A 30 -1.60 7.44 -12.37
N LEU A 31 -0.38 7.95 -12.18
CA LEU A 31 0.33 8.74 -13.19
C LEU A 31 0.58 7.94 -14.47
N ILE A 32 1.04 6.68 -14.36
CA ILE A 32 1.29 5.82 -15.52
C ILE A 32 -0.01 5.57 -16.29
N LEU A 33 -1.09 5.22 -15.60
CA LEU A 33 -2.37 4.93 -16.25
C LEU A 33 -2.99 6.17 -16.90
N THR A 34 -2.85 7.33 -16.26
CA THR A 34 -3.28 8.62 -16.80
C THR A 34 -2.48 8.98 -18.05
N PHE A 35 -1.15 8.83 -18.00
CA PHE A 35 -0.26 9.08 -19.14
C PHE A 35 -0.56 8.18 -20.33
N LEU A 36 -0.85 6.91 -20.08
CA LEU A 36 -1.20 5.93 -21.11
C LEU A 36 -2.61 6.12 -21.69
N LYS A 37 -3.41 7.08 -21.19
CA LYS A 37 -4.84 7.26 -21.53
C LYS A 37 -5.66 5.97 -21.43
N LYS A 38 -5.18 4.99 -20.65
CA LYS A 38 -5.87 3.73 -20.37
C LYS A 38 -6.74 3.83 -19.12
N PHE A 39 -6.84 5.04 -18.56
CA PHE A 39 -7.65 5.31 -17.39
C PHE A 39 -9.04 5.79 -17.80
N PRO A 40 -10.14 5.19 -17.30
CA PRO A 40 -11.47 5.70 -17.54
C PRO A 40 -11.58 7.12 -16.99
N GLU A 41 -12.11 8.06 -17.77
CA GLU A 41 -12.25 9.46 -17.34
C GLU A 41 -13.12 9.62 -16.08
N SER A 42 -14.00 8.66 -15.81
CA SER A 42 -14.83 8.62 -14.61
C SER A 42 -14.10 8.15 -13.35
N TRP A 43 -12.93 7.53 -13.49
CA TRP A 43 -12.18 7.01 -12.35
C TRP A 43 -11.30 8.09 -11.76
N THR A 44 -11.46 8.30 -10.46
CA THR A 44 -10.60 9.20 -9.68
C THR A 44 -9.48 8.41 -9.00
N TYR A 45 -8.48 9.12 -8.48
CA TYR A 45 -7.42 8.52 -7.67
C TYR A 45 -7.94 7.59 -6.56
N PHE A 46 -9.06 7.95 -5.92
CA PHE A 46 -9.69 7.14 -4.88
C PHE A 46 -10.18 5.77 -5.39
N HIS A 47 -10.68 5.70 -6.62
CA HIS A 47 -11.11 4.44 -7.23
C HIS A 47 -9.90 3.52 -7.48
N LEU A 48 -8.79 4.08 -7.97
CA LEU A 48 -7.56 3.31 -8.16
C LEU A 48 -7.01 2.83 -6.82
N MET A 49 -6.99 3.69 -5.82
CA MET A 49 -6.56 3.35 -4.48
C MET A 49 -7.41 2.20 -3.91
N ALA A 50 -8.74 2.29 -4.00
CA ALA A 50 -9.61 1.20 -3.56
C ALA A 50 -9.32 -0.12 -4.30
N ALA A 51 -9.11 -0.07 -5.61
CA ALA A 51 -8.79 -1.26 -6.41
C ALA A 51 -7.41 -1.85 -6.05
N THR A 52 -6.39 -1.02 -5.85
CA THR A 52 -5.05 -1.49 -5.46
C THR A 52 -5.00 -1.96 -4.02
N LEU A 53 -5.91 -1.51 -3.14
CA LEU A 53 -6.01 -1.93 -1.74
C LEU A 53 -6.31 -3.43 -1.61
N ALA A 54 -6.95 -4.04 -2.62
CA ALA A 54 -7.17 -5.48 -2.67
C ALA A 54 -5.85 -6.27 -2.69
N VAL A 55 -4.79 -5.75 -3.33
CA VAL A 55 -3.49 -6.43 -3.45
C VAL A 55 -2.83 -6.67 -2.08
N PRO A 56 -2.61 -5.66 -1.22
CA PRO A 56 -2.04 -5.89 0.10
C PRO A 56 -2.97 -6.72 1.00
N LEU A 57 -4.29 -6.60 0.87
CA LEU A 57 -5.25 -7.45 1.60
C LEU A 57 -5.12 -8.93 1.21
N LEU A 58 -5.02 -9.23 -0.08
CA LEU A 58 -4.77 -10.58 -0.58
C LEU A 58 -3.41 -11.11 -0.10
N GLY A 59 -2.36 -10.29 -0.15
CA GLY A 59 -1.04 -10.66 0.36
C GLY A 59 -1.06 -11.01 1.85
N MET A 60 -1.79 -10.24 2.66
CA MET A 60 -2.01 -10.55 4.08
C MET A 60 -2.83 -11.83 4.28
N GLY A 61 -3.87 -12.04 3.47
CA GLY A 61 -4.69 -13.26 3.50
C GLY A 61 -3.87 -14.50 3.19
N ILE A 62 -3.07 -14.48 2.11
CA ILE A 62 -2.17 -15.58 1.72
C ILE A 62 -1.13 -15.85 2.80
N LYS A 63 -0.51 -14.80 3.36
CA LYS A 63 0.46 -14.93 4.46
C LYS A 63 -0.17 -15.60 5.70
N ARG A 64 -1.46 -15.38 5.93
CA ARG A 64 -2.21 -16.01 7.03
C ARG A 64 -2.60 -17.46 6.71
N LEU A 65 -2.78 -17.83 5.45
CA LEU A 65 -3.10 -19.20 5.04
C LEU A 65 -1.86 -20.11 4.98
N LEU A 66 -0.69 -19.55 4.63
CA LEU A 66 0.58 -20.28 4.54
C LEU A 66 1.31 -20.42 5.89
N LYS A 67 0.78 -19.84 6.96
CA LYS A 67 1.37 -19.86 8.31
C LYS A 67 0.43 -20.54 9.29
#